data_AF-A0A3B0ZPS1-F1
#
_entry.id   AF-A0A3B0ZPS1-F1
#
_cell.length_a   1.000
_cell.length_b   1.000
_cell.length_c   1.000
_cell.angle_alpha   90.00
_cell.angle_beta   90.00
_cell.angle_gamma   90.00
#
_symmetry.space_group_name_H-M   'P 1'
#
loop_
_entity.id
_entity.type
_entity.pdbx_description
1 polymer ?
#
loop_
_entity_poly.entity_id
_entity_poly.type
_entity_poly.pdbx_seq_one_letter_code
_entity_poly.pdbx_strand_id
1 'polypeptide(L)' 'MSLTELEARKLVEKYISEQDLRGFKYDFVKVTSSDKNPNEFGVIFNVFSPEDSLIDGPAVFIVDKNTSMVYVL' A
#
# COMPACT_ATOMS: atom_id res chain seq x y z
N MET A 1 -21.01 1.70 -1.92
CA MET A 1 -20.07 2.81 -2.14
C MET A 1 -18.76 2.19 -2.58
N SER A 2 -18.21 2.61 -3.72
CA SER A 2 -16.88 2.18 -4.17
C SER A 2 -15.81 2.99 -3.44
N LEU A 3 -14.80 2.31 -2.90
CA LEU A 3 -13.61 2.93 -2.32
C LEU A 3 -12.97 3.96 -3.27
N THR A 4 -12.53 5.08 -2.72
CA THR A 4 -11.70 6.08 -3.41
C THR A 4 -10.22 5.75 -3.27
N GLU A 5 -9.36 6.33 -4.12
CA GLU A 5 -7.90 6.17 -4.00
C GLU A 5 -7.37 6.65 -2.64
N LEU A 6 -7.93 7.74 -2.10
CA LEU A 6 -7.54 8.27 -0.80
C LEU A 6 -7.90 7.30 0.33
N GLU A 7 -9.08 6.68 0.27
CA GLU A 7 -9.49 5.68 1.25
C GLU A 7 -8.64 4.41 1.13
N ALA A 8 -8.30 3.97 -0.09
CA ALA A 8 -7.41 2.83 -0.31
C ALA A 8 -6.01 3.08 0.29
N ARG A 9 -5.45 4.27 0.08
CA ARG A 9 -4.20 4.69 0.73
C ARG A 9 -4.31 4.62 2.25
N LYS A 10 -5.35 5.20 2.83
CA LYS A 10 -5.56 5.23 4.29
C LYS A 10 -5.70 3.83 4.89
N LEU A 11 -6.35 2.91 4.17
CA LEU A 11 -6.44 1.50 4.60
C LEU A 11 -5.05 0.85 4.66
N VAL A 12 -4.20 1.10 3.67
CA VAL A 12 -2.85 0.54 3.65
C VAL A 12 -1.96 1.19 4.70
N GLU A 13 -2.02 2.52 4.88
CA GLU A 13 -1.28 3.21 5.95
C GLU A 13 -1.67 2.67 7.34
N LYS A 14 -2.97 2.40 7.56
CA LYS A 14 -3.46 1.76 8.77
C LYS A 14 -2.94 0.31 8.90
N TYR A 15 -3.00 -0.46 7.82
CA TYR A 15 -2.48 -1.83 7.81
C TYR A 15 -0.99 -1.87 8.19
N ILE A 16 -0.17 -0.98 7.61
CA ILE A 16 1.27 -0.85 7.89
C ILE A 16 1.49 -0.45 9.35
N SER A 17 0.74 0.53 9.88
CA SER A 17 0.92 0.99 11.26
C SER A 17 0.57 -0.04 12.33
N GLU A 18 -0.25 -1.04 11.98
CA GLU A 18 -0.59 -2.18 12.84
C GLU A 18 0.46 -3.29 12.82
N GLN A 19 1.45 -3.25 11.90
CA GLN A 19 2.53 -4.24 11.84
C GLN A 19 3.71 -3.88 12.75
N ASP A 20 4.42 -4.90 13.21
CA ASP A 20 5.78 -4.73 13.73
C ASP A 20 6.74 -4.48 12.56
N LEU A 21 7.02 -3.20 12.31
CA LEU A 21 7.89 -2.78 11.22
C LEU A 21 9.37 -3.04 11.48
N ARG A 22 9.78 -3.43 12.70
CA ARG A 22 11.19 -3.71 13.06
C ARG A 22 12.19 -2.63 12.61
N GLY A 23 11.76 -1.37 12.64
CA GLY A 23 12.55 -0.20 12.24
C GLY A 23 12.49 0.15 10.76
N PHE A 24 11.85 -0.66 9.90
CA PHE A 24 11.61 -0.30 8.51
C PHE A 24 10.63 0.87 8.40
N LYS A 25 10.83 1.71 7.38
CA LYS A 25 9.97 2.87 7.10
C LYS A 25 9.35 2.74 5.71
N TYR A 26 8.10 3.14 5.59
CA TYR A 26 7.34 3.12 4.34
C TYR A 26 7.01 4.55 3.95
N ASP A 27 7.36 4.94 2.73
CA ASP A 27 7.06 6.26 2.18
C ASP A 27 6.12 6.13 0.97
N PHE A 28 5.01 6.86 1.01
CA PHE A 28 3.96 6.72 0.02
C PHE A 28 4.42 7.28 -1.33
N VAL A 29 4.24 6.49 -2.39
CA VAL A 29 4.57 6.90 -3.76
C VAL A 29 3.31 7.29 -4.53
N LYS A 30 2.39 6.34 -4.73
CA LYS A 30 1.15 6.56 -5.50
C LYS A 30 0.12 5.45 -5.29
N VAL A 31 -1.12 5.75 -5.67
CA VAL A 31 -2.17 4.76 -5.92
C VAL A 31 -2.30 4.55 -7.42
N THR A 32 -2.52 3.32 -7.85
CA THR A 32 -2.82 2.96 -9.24
C THR A 32 -4.13 2.19 -9.32
N SER A 33 -4.88 2.42 -10.39
CA SER A 33 -5.99 1.56 -10.79
C SER A 33 -5.72 1.08 -12.22
N SER A 34 -6.02 -0.19 -12.51
CA SER A 34 -5.86 -0.75 -13.85
C SER A 34 -7.22 -1.12 -14.43
N ASP A 35 -7.41 -0.87 -15.73
CA ASP A 35 -8.58 -1.35 -16.47
C ASP A 35 -8.66 -2.88 -16.53
N LYS A 36 -7.52 -3.58 -16.34
CA LYS A 36 -7.47 -5.05 -16.27
C LYS A 36 -8.09 -5.59 -14.98
N ASN A 37 -7.87 -4.88 -13.87
CA ASN A 37 -8.40 -5.23 -12.54
C ASN A 37 -9.18 -4.03 -11.99
N PRO A 38 -10.37 -3.72 -12.54
CA PRO A 38 -11.10 -2.50 -12.22
C PRO A 38 -11.59 -2.46 -10.77
N ASN A 39 -11.62 -3.62 -10.10
CA ASN A 39 -12.07 -3.77 -8.71
C ASN A 39 -10.92 -3.63 -7.69
N GLU A 40 -9.70 -3.31 -8.13
CA GLU A 40 -8.54 -3.24 -7.25
C GLU A 40 -7.83 -1.88 -7.36
N PHE A 41 -7.20 -1.48 -6.25
CA PHE A 41 -6.18 -0.45 -6.24
C PHE A 41 -4.82 -1.06 -5.89
N GLY A 42 -3.77 -0.65 -6.60
CA GLY A 42 -2.39 -0.86 -6.18
C GLY A 42 -1.90 0.37 -5.40
N VAL A 43 -1.50 0.20 -4.16
CA VAL A 43 -0.93 1.27 -3.33
C VAL A 43 0.56 0.99 -3.18
N ILE A 44 1.39 1.91 -3.64
CA ILE A 44 2.82 1.71 -3.80
C ILE A 44 3.57 2.55 -2.76
N PHE A 45 4.50 1.91 -2.05
CA PHE A 45 5.39 2.54 -1.09
C PHE A 45 6.86 2.25 -1.41
N ASN A 46 7.72 3.24 -1.22
CA ASN A 46 9.14 2.99 -1.05
C ASN A 46 9.38 2.40 0.33
N VAL A 47 10.32 1.47 0.45
CA VAL A 47 10.68 0.84 1.73
C VAL A 47 12.10 1.25 2.07
N PHE A 48 12.30 1.75 3.28
CA PHE A 48 13.62 2.09 3.81
C PHE A 48 13.99 1.14 4.93
N SER A 49 15.25 0.72 4.94
CA SER A 49 15.82 -0.06 6.03
C SER A 49 15.84 0.74 7.34
N PRO A 50 16.04 0.10 8.49
CA PRO A 50 16.26 0.79 9.76
C PRO A 50 17.45 1.76 9.75
N GLU A 51 18.38 1.60 8.80
CA GLU A 51 19.55 2.46 8.59
C GLU A 51 19.28 3.59 7.58
N ASP A 52 18.00 3.87 7.27
CA ASP A 52 17.55 4.90 6.33
C ASP A 52 18.02 4.72 4.88
N SER A 53 18.37 3.49 4.51
CA SER A 53 18.73 3.15 3.13
C SER A 53 17.50 2.66 2.35
N LEU A 54 17.29 3.18 1.14
CA LEU A 54 16.23 2.70 0.25
C LEU A 54 16.47 1.24 -0.12
N ILE A 55 15.48 0.38 0.13
CA ILE A 55 15.48 -1.02 -0.32
C ILE A 55 15.12 -1.05 -1.81
N ASP A 56 15.83 -1.87 -2.57
CA ASP A 56 15.54 -2.07 -3.99
C ASP A 56 14.21 -2.82 -4.16
N GLY A 57 13.29 -2.21 -4.90
CA GLY A 57 11.91 -2.68 -5.09
C GLY A 57 10.90 -2.01 -4.17
N PRO A 58 9.81 -1.41 -4.70
CA PRO A 58 8.75 -0.85 -3.89
C PRO A 58 7.86 -1.95 -3.29
N ALA A 59 7.27 -1.69 -2.13
CA ALA A 59 6.19 -2.50 -1.61
C ALA A 59 4.88 -2.13 -2.34
N VAL A 60 4.19 -3.13 -2.89
CA VAL A 60 2.91 -2.96 -3.56
C VAL A 60 1.83 -3.68 -2.76
N PHE A 61 0.85 -2.90 -2.30
CA PHE A 61 -0.32 -3.42 -1.60
C PHE A 61 -1.52 -3.38 -2.53
N ILE A 62 -2.30 -4.45 -2.57
CA ILE A 62 -3.56 -4.51 -3.31
C ILE A 62 -4.71 -4.26 -2.37
N VAL A 63 -5.60 -3.34 -2.73
CA VAL A 63 -6.83 -3.04 -1.99
C VAL A 63 -8.02 -3.39 -2.86
N ASP A 64 -8.85 -4.34 -2.41
CA ASP A 64 -10.09 -4.67 -3.09
C ASP A 64 -11.16 -3.60 -2.78
N LYS A 65 -11.72 -3.01 -3.85
CA LYS A 65 -12.66 -1.88 -3.76
C LYS A 65 -14.02 -2.24 -3.17
N ASN A 66 -14.38 -3.51 -3.17
CA ASN A 66 -15.69 -4.00 -2.74
C ASN A 66 -15.67 -4.45 -1.28
N THR A 67 -14.54 -4.99 -0.83
CA THR A 67 -14.38 -5.63 0.48
C THR A 67 -13.52 -4.83 1.45
N SER A 68 -12.78 -3.82 0.96
CA SER A 68 -11.78 -3.07 1.75
C SER A 68 -10.64 -3.93 2.29
N MET A 69 -10.44 -5.13 1.75
CA MET A 69 -9.35 -6.02 2.15
C MET A 69 -8.02 -5.55 1.53
N VAL A 70 -6.95 -5.65 2.33
CA VAL A 70 -5.58 -5.31 1.93
C VAL A 70 -4.76 -6.60 1.79
N TYR A 71 -4.07 -6.73 0.67
CA TYR A 71 -3.16 -7.85 0.37
C TYR A 71 -1.76 -7.30 0.06
N VAL A 72 -0.73 -8.07 0.37
CA VAL A 72 0.67 -7.74 0.03
C VAL A 72 1.07 -8.62 -1.15
N LEU A 73 1.70 -8.02 -2.17
CA LEU A 73 2.32 -8.74 -3.29
C LEU A 73 3.81 -8.94 -3.08
#